data_AF-A0A2P5HJC2-F1
#
_entry.id   AF-A0A2P5HJC2-F1
#
_cell.length_a   1.000
_cell.length_b   1.000
_cell.length_c   1.000
_cell.angle_alpha   90.00
_cell.angle_beta   90.00
_cell.angle_gamma   90.00
#
_symmetry.space_group_name_H-M   'P 1'
#
loop_
_entity.id
_entity.type
_entity.pdbx_description
1 polymer ?
#
loop_
_entity_poly.entity_id
_entity_poly.type
_entity_poly.pdbx_seq_one_letter_code
_entity_poly.pdbx_strand_id
1 'polypeptide(L)'
;MAAMLPSTVLAASGFLDSCSDFTITELNGRQGRSMMLQANCKVDSDNKNPTELDLNGCFGWESNACGFTYPPASGFTNDVGTCYNDYTGGEEHFGANFGCFGRCSGGGTAYNVFALDAYIGNDNGHLVC
;
A
#
# COMPACT_ATOMS: atom_id res chain seq x y z
N MET A 1 -30.37 -13.94 -14.88
CA MET A 1 -29.77 -12.88 -14.06
C MET A 1 -28.27 -13.12 -14.08
N ALA A 2 -27.52 -12.32 -14.85
CA ALA A 2 -26.07 -12.45 -14.90
C ALA A 2 -25.51 -11.86 -13.60
N ALA A 3 -24.83 -12.69 -12.81
CA ALA A 3 -24.03 -12.21 -11.69
C ALA A 3 -22.88 -11.39 -12.28
N MET A 4 -22.84 -10.09 -11.97
CA MET A 4 -21.66 -9.27 -12.19
C MET A 4 -20.57 -9.84 -11.27
N LEU A 5 -19.62 -10.56 -11.85
CA LEU A 5 -18.38 -10.90 -11.15
C LEU A 5 -17.73 -9.57 -10.73
N PRO A 6 -17.26 -9.42 -9.48
CA PRO A 6 -16.49 -8.26 -9.11
C PRO A 6 -15.27 -8.25 -10.04
N SER A 7 -15.15 -7.20 -10.83
CA SER A 7 -13.95 -6.93 -11.63
C SER A 7 -12.79 -6.88 -10.65
N THR A 8 -12.01 -7.97 -10.59
CA THR A 8 -10.75 -8.01 -9.87
C THR A 8 -9.80 -7.09 -10.63
N VAL A 9 -9.77 -5.82 -10.24
CA VAL A 9 -8.70 -4.91 -10.64
C VAL A 9 -7.41 -5.59 -10.20
N LEU A 10 -6.59 -5.99 -11.17
CA LEU A 10 -5.26 -6.52 -10.89
C LEU A 10 -4.48 -5.39 -10.22
N ALA A 11 -3.91 -5.66 -9.05
CA ALA A 11 -2.96 -4.76 -8.41
C ALA A 11 -1.93 -4.29 -9.44
N ALA A 12 -1.92 -3.00 -9.78
CA ALA A 12 -0.87 -2.46 -10.62
C ALA A 12 0.47 -2.67 -9.89
N SER A 13 1.52 -3.13 -10.56
CA SER A 13 2.83 -3.37 -9.94
C SER A 13 3.89 -2.49 -10.59
N GLY A 14 4.92 -2.09 -9.84
CA GLY A 14 6.09 -1.41 -10.39
C GLY A 14 5.99 0.13 -10.38
N PHE A 15 5.52 0.75 -9.29
CA PHE A 15 5.51 2.21 -9.20
C PHE A 15 6.93 2.80 -9.18
N LEU A 16 7.95 2.06 -8.71
CA LEU A 16 9.33 2.53 -8.64
C LEU A 16 9.93 2.84 -10.03
N ASP A 17 9.45 2.21 -11.10
CA ASP A 17 9.96 2.43 -12.47
C ASP A 17 9.50 3.77 -13.07
N SER A 18 8.38 4.29 -12.58
CA SER A 18 7.67 5.39 -13.24
C SER A 18 7.26 6.53 -12.32
N CYS A 19 7.50 6.43 -11.01
CA CYS A 19 7.23 7.48 -10.04
C CYS A 19 8.50 7.90 -9.28
N SER A 20 8.47 9.04 -8.61
CA SER A 20 9.56 9.56 -7.76
C SER A 20 9.03 10.43 -6.63
N ASP A 21 9.90 10.89 -5.73
CA ASP A 21 9.60 11.82 -4.64
C ASP A 21 8.57 11.23 -3.66
N PHE A 22 8.89 10.04 -3.15
CA PHE A 22 7.94 9.24 -2.39
C PHE A 22 7.81 9.72 -0.95
N THR A 23 6.58 9.74 -0.44
CA THR A 23 6.31 9.97 0.98
C THR A 23 5.13 9.11 1.43
N ILE A 24 5.25 8.51 2.61
CA ILE A 24 4.11 7.89 3.31
C ILE A 24 3.85 8.69 4.57
N THR A 25 2.61 9.12 4.73
CA THR A 25 2.16 9.81 5.94
C THR A 25 1.44 8.85 6.87
N GLU A 26 1.23 9.28 8.13
CA GLU A 26 0.41 8.54 9.09
C GLU A 26 0.94 7.14 9.45
N LEU A 27 2.24 6.86 9.32
CA LEU A 27 2.84 5.57 9.73
C LEU A 27 2.53 5.19 11.19
N ASN A 28 2.43 6.19 12.08
CA ASN A 28 2.15 6.02 13.51
C ASN A 28 0.80 6.59 13.95
N GLY A 29 -0.19 6.62 13.07
CA GLY A 29 -1.49 7.20 13.37
C GLY A 29 -2.42 6.27 14.18
N ARG A 30 -3.66 6.72 14.40
CA ARG A 30 -4.70 5.97 15.13
C ARG A 30 -5.26 4.81 14.28
N GLN A 31 -5.96 3.87 14.92
CA GLN A 31 -6.70 2.85 14.17
C GLN A 31 -7.78 3.49 13.29
N GLY A 32 -7.99 2.93 12.10
CA GLY A 32 -8.98 3.39 11.11
C GLY A 32 -8.59 4.68 10.37
N ARG A 33 -7.30 5.01 10.34
CA ARG A 33 -6.77 6.19 9.62
C ARG A 33 -6.64 5.93 8.12
N SER A 34 -6.64 7.00 7.32
CA SER A 34 -6.10 6.94 5.96
C SER A 34 -4.58 6.98 6.01
N MET A 35 -3.94 6.11 5.26
CA MET A 35 -2.48 6.06 5.15
C MET A 35 -2.11 6.40 3.71
N MET A 36 -1.62 7.62 3.49
CA MET A 36 -1.43 8.14 2.15
C MET A 36 0.00 7.90 1.67
N LEU A 37 0.13 7.22 0.53
CA LEU A 37 1.33 7.23 -0.31
C LEU A 37 1.21 8.38 -1.31
N GLN A 38 2.21 9.25 -1.33
CA GLN A 38 2.32 10.36 -2.27
C GLN A 38 3.53 10.16 -3.18
N ALA A 39 3.41 10.51 -4.45
CA ALA A 39 4.49 10.46 -5.43
C ALA A 39 4.22 11.39 -6.63
N ASN A 40 5.25 11.62 -7.45
CA ASN A 40 5.14 12.19 -8.79
C ASN A 40 5.28 11.09 -9.83
N CYS A 41 4.19 10.73 -10.51
CA CYS A 41 4.15 9.61 -11.46
C CYS A 41 4.13 10.09 -12.91
N LYS A 42 4.88 9.41 -13.78
CA LYS A 42 4.94 9.69 -15.22
C LYS A 42 3.57 9.47 -15.86
N VAL A 43 3.09 10.49 -16.58
CA VAL A 43 1.98 10.37 -17.53
C VAL A 43 2.53 9.95 -18.89
N ASP A 44 3.67 10.54 -19.27
CA ASP A 44 4.45 10.23 -20.46
C ASP A 44 5.95 10.46 -20.17
N SER A 45 6.79 10.56 -21.21
CA SER A 45 8.25 10.72 -21.05
C SER A 45 8.66 12.07 -20.43
N ASP A 46 7.87 13.13 -20.64
CA ASP A 46 8.21 14.50 -20.25
C ASP A 46 7.32 15.03 -19.13
N ASN A 47 6.14 14.44 -18.93
CA ASN A 47 5.15 14.90 -17.97
C ASN A 47 5.03 13.95 -16.77
N LYS A 48 5.04 14.54 -15.57
CA LYS A 48 4.70 13.87 -14.31
C LYS A 48 3.49 14.53 -13.67
N ASN A 49 2.67 13.74 -13.00
CA ASN A 49 1.53 14.19 -12.24
C ASN A 49 1.73 13.85 -10.74
N PRO A 50 1.58 14.84 -9.83
CA PRO A 50 1.52 14.54 -8.40
C PRO A 50 0.24 13.75 -8.11
N THR A 51 0.38 12.67 -7.38
CA THR A 51 -0.70 11.73 -7.10
C THR A 51 -0.60 11.17 -5.69
N GLU A 52 -1.75 10.78 -5.15
CA GLU A 52 -1.87 10.20 -3.82
C GLU A 52 -2.70 8.91 -3.88
N LEU A 53 -2.34 7.93 -3.07
CA LEU A 53 -3.06 6.68 -2.93
C LEU A 53 -3.27 6.37 -1.45
N ASP A 54 -4.52 6.14 -1.04
CA ASP A 54 -4.81 5.64 0.31
C ASP A 54 -4.53 4.13 0.37
N LEU A 55 -3.43 3.76 1.01
CA LEU A 55 -3.04 2.36 1.19
C LEU A 55 -4.10 1.57 1.95
N ASN A 56 -4.90 2.24 2.80
CA ASN A 56 -5.99 1.60 3.54
C ASN A 56 -7.12 1.12 2.61
N GLY A 57 -7.24 1.71 1.41
CA GLY A 57 -8.15 1.24 0.37
C GLY A 57 -7.62 0.04 -0.43
N CYS A 58 -6.31 -0.22 -0.39
CA CYS A 58 -5.65 -1.26 -1.18
C CYS A 58 -5.36 -2.55 -0.39
N PHE A 59 -5.10 -2.43 0.91
CA PHE A 59 -4.69 -3.56 1.74
C PHE A 59 -5.67 -3.81 2.88
N GLY A 60 -5.80 -5.09 3.24
CA GLY A 60 -6.49 -5.55 4.44
C GLY A 60 -5.51 -6.19 5.44
N TRP A 61 -6.05 -6.59 6.59
CA TRP A 61 -5.33 -7.40 7.57
C TRP A 61 -6.19 -8.60 7.96
N GLU A 62 -5.62 -9.79 7.95
CA GLU A 62 -6.31 -11.00 8.38
C GLU A 62 -5.77 -11.46 9.73
N SER A 63 -6.57 -11.29 10.79
CA SER A 63 -6.15 -11.63 12.16
C SER A 63 -5.86 -13.13 12.36
N ASN A 64 -6.43 -14.02 11.56
CA ASN A 64 -6.13 -15.46 11.62
C ASN A 64 -4.77 -15.79 11.00
N ALA A 65 -4.39 -15.07 9.95
CA ALA A 65 -3.09 -15.20 9.28
C ALA A 65 -2.01 -14.32 9.92
N CYS A 66 -2.40 -13.40 10.82
CA CYS A 66 -1.50 -12.42 11.45
C CYS A 66 -0.72 -11.59 10.43
N GLY A 67 -1.37 -11.21 9.31
CA GLY A 67 -0.67 -10.56 8.20
C GLY A 67 -1.57 -9.80 7.26
N PHE A 68 -0.93 -9.11 6.31
CA PHE A 68 -1.63 -8.35 5.29
C PHE A 68 -2.37 -9.26 4.31
N THR A 69 -3.51 -8.77 3.85
CA THR A 69 -4.19 -9.26 2.66
C THR A 69 -4.08 -8.22 1.57
N TYR A 70 -3.82 -8.70 0.36
CA TYR A 70 -3.47 -7.87 -0.79
C TYR A 70 -4.70 -7.62 -1.69
N PRO A 71 -4.62 -6.64 -2.62
CA PRO A 71 -5.78 -6.21 -3.39
C PRO A 71 -6.48 -7.35 -4.15
N PRO A 72 -7.83 -7.29 -4.23
CA PRO A 72 -8.69 -6.31 -3.58
C PRO A 72 -8.92 -6.65 -2.10
N ALA A 73 -8.43 -5.80 -1.20
CA ALA A 73 -8.63 -5.86 0.24
C ALA A 73 -8.61 -4.43 0.80
N SER A 74 -9.24 -4.18 1.94
CA SER A 74 -9.31 -2.82 2.50
C SER A 74 -9.42 -2.83 4.01
N GLY A 75 -9.01 -1.74 4.65
CA GLY A 75 -9.26 -1.46 6.05
C GLY A 75 -8.20 -2.00 7.00
N PHE A 76 -6.98 -2.34 6.53
CA PHE A 76 -5.93 -2.85 7.40
C PHE A 76 -5.63 -1.94 8.60
N THR A 77 -5.80 -0.61 8.44
CA THR A 77 -5.55 0.36 9.52
C THR A 77 -6.49 0.22 10.71
N ASN A 78 -7.61 -0.51 10.57
CA ASN A 78 -8.49 -0.83 11.70
C ASN A 78 -7.82 -1.83 12.67
N ASP A 79 -6.95 -2.68 12.14
CA ASP A 79 -6.36 -3.82 12.86
C ASP A 79 -4.88 -3.63 13.18
N VAL A 80 -4.20 -2.73 12.45
CA VAL A 80 -2.80 -2.39 12.69
C VAL A 80 -2.63 -1.12 13.50
N GLY A 81 -1.52 -1.07 14.26
CA GLY A 81 -1.06 0.12 14.96
C GLY A 81 0.05 0.79 14.20
N THR A 82 1.26 0.68 14.74
CA THR A 82 2.51 1.25 14.23
C THR A 82 2.94 0.58 12.93
N CYS A 83 3.28 1.38 11.93
CA CYS A 83 3.83 0.95 10.66
C CYS A 83 5.21 1.56 10.43
N TYR A 84 6.00 0.88 9.61
CA TYR A 84 7.36 1.25 9.29
C TYR A 84 7.56 1.12 7.79
N ASN A 85 8.38 2.02 7.24
CA ASN A 85 8.87 1.96 5.88
C ASN A 85 10.37 2.19 5.93
N ASP A 86 11.08 1.30 6.61
CA ASP A 86 12.51 1.41 6.80
C ASP A 86 13.23 0.83 5.59
N TYR A 87 14.00 1.66 4.90
CA TYR A 87 14.84 1.24 3.78
C TYR A 87 16.20 1.94 3.84
N THR A 88 17.20 1.28 3.28
CA THR A 88 18.57 1.80 3.16
C THR A 88 18.98 1.79 1.69
N GLY A 89 19.57 2.88 1.22
CA GLY A 89 19.89 3.10 -0.19
C GLY A 89 19.18 4.34 -0.73
N GLY A 90 18.94 4.44 -2.04
CA GLY A 90 18.16 5.52 -2.64
C GLY A 90 16.65 5.22 -2.69
N GLU A 91 15.91 6.06 -3.42
CA GLU A 91 14.46 5.91 -3.62
C GLU A 91 14.07 4.60 -4.31
N GLU A 92 14.99 3.94 -5.02
CA GLU A 92 14.79 2.62 -5.64
C GLU A 92 14.48 1.50 -4.63
N HIS A 93 14.63 1.77 -3.33
CA HIS A 93 14.29 0.84 -2.24
C HIS A 93 13.08 1.29 -1.42
N PHE A 94 12.41 2.38 -1.80
CA PHE A 94 11.25 2.89 -1.08
C PHE A 94 10.14 1.83 -1.06
N GLY A 95 9.57 1.54 0.12
CA GLY A 95 8.49 0.56 0.24
C GLY A 95 8.94 -0.90 0.21
N ALA A 96 10.25 -1.19 0.09
CA ALA A 96 10.76 -2.56 -0.01
C ALA A 96 10.51 -3.40 1.25
N ASN A 97 10.45 -2.76 2.42
CA ASN A 97 10.17 -3.40 3.72
C ASN A 97 9.02 -2.70 4.44
N PHE A 98 7.98 -2.30 3.71
CA PHE A 98 6.81 -1.74 4.36
C PHE A 98 6.15 -2.78 5.26
N GLY A 99 5.93 -2.45 6.52
CA GLY A 99 5.35 -3.38 7.48
C GLY A 99 4.62 -2.70 8.61
N CYS A 100 3.70 -3.44 9.23
CA CYS A 100 2.92 -2.95 10.37
C CYS A 100 2.77 -4.01 11.45
N PHE A 101 2.60 -3.55 12.69
CA PHE A 101 2.17 -4.38 13.80
C PHE A 101 0.64 -4.47 13.84
N GLY A 102 0.09 -5.67 13.66
CA GLY A 102 -1.36 -5.92 13.65
C GLY A 102 -1.82 -7.02 14.60
N ARG A 103 -3.11 -7.02 14.93
CA ARG A 103 -3.71 -7.96 15.89
C ARG A 103 -3.89 -9.36 15.32
N CYS A 104 -3.65 -10.37 16.16
CA CYS A 104 -3.90 -11.79 15.87
C CYS A 104 -5.15 -12.33 16.60
N SER A 105 -5.86 -13.29 16.00
CA SER A 105 -7.06 -13.88 16.59
C SER A 105 -6.78 -14.70 17.86
N GLY A 106 -5.56 -15.25 17.99
CA GLY A 106 -5.08 -15.90 19.21
C GLY A 106 -4.65 -14.95 20.33
N GLY A 107 -4.79 -13.63 20.13
CA GLY A 107 -4.27 -12.60 21.01
C GLY A 107 -2.86 -12.14 20.61
N GLY A 108 -2.46 -10.96 21.10
CA GLY A 108 -1.17 -10.35 20.80
C GLY A 108 -1.12 -9.61 19.46
N THR A 109 0.09 -9.22 19.07
CA THR A 109 0.38 -8.50 17.83
C THR A 109 1.53 -9.16 17.07
N ALA A 110 1.43 -9.22 15.75
CA ALA A 110 2.48 -9.69 14.86
C ALA A 110 2.96 -8.56 13.95
N TYR A 111 4.25 -8.58 13.60
CA TYR A 111 4.82 -7.71 12.57
C TYR A 111 4.84 -8.46 11.24
N ASN A 112 4.19 -7.90 10.22
CA ASN A 112 4.19 -8.45 8.87
C ASN A 112 4.73 -7.40 7.89
N VAL A 113 5.46 -7.84 6.87
CA VAL A 113 6.22 -6.99 5.95
C VAL A 113 5.98 -7.46 4.52
N PHE A 114 5.86 -6.51 3.60
CA PHE A 114 5.82 -6.76 2.17
C PHE A 114 6.42 -5.59 1.39
N ALA A 115 6.68 -5.81 0.09
CA ALA A 115 7.13 -4.76 -0.81
C ALA A 115 5.92 -4.06 -1.44
N LEU A 116 5.79 -2.74 -1.24
CA LEU A 116 4.70 -1.95 -1.85
C LEU A 116 4.71 -2.03 -3.38
N ASP A 117 5.90 -2.07 -3.98
CA ASP A 117 6.10 -2.09 -5.43
C ASP A 117 5.50 -3.34 -6.11
N ALA A 118 5.30 -4.42 -5.35
CA ALA A 118 4.65 -5.62 -5.86
C ALA A 118 3.14 -5.45 -6.10
N TYR A 119 2.51 -4.41 -5.53
CA TYR A 119 1.05 -4.25 -5.51
C TYR A 119 0.57 -2.84 -5.82
N ILE A 120 1.48 -1.89 -5.96
CA ILE A 120 1.18 -0.52 -6.36
C ILE A 120 1.93 -0.22 -7.66
N GLY A 121 1.22 0.41 -8.59
CA GLY A 121 1.75 0.81 -9.87
C GLY A 121 1.28 2.21 -10.24
N ASN A 122 1.49 2.54 -11.50
CA ASN A 122 1.16 3.82 -12.09
C ASN A 122 0.25 3.60 -13.30
N ASP A 123 -0.96 4.16 -13.24
CA ASP A 123 -1.89 4.23 -14.37
C ASP A 123 -2.01 5.69 -14.83
N ASN A 124 -1.36 6.00 -15.95
CA ASN A 124 -1.42 7.31 -16.60
C ASN A 124 -1.12 8.51 -15.65
N GLY A 125 -0.10 8.37 -14.81
CA GLY A 125 0.30 9.39 -13.83
C GLY A 125 -0.47 9.32 -12.50
N HIS A 126 -1.23 8.26 -12.25
CA HIS A 126 -1.95 8.04 -11.01
C HIS A 126 -1.46 6.78 -10.31
N LEU A 127 -1.16 6.89 -9.01
CA LEU A 127 -0.88 5.72 -8.18
C LEU A 127 -2.16 4.89 -8.04
N VAL A 128 -2.03 3.60 -8.28
CA VAL A 128 -3.14 2.64 -8.18
C VAL A 128 -2.65 1.35 -7.54
N CYS A 129 -3.53 0.75 -6.74
CA CYS A 129 -3.63 -0.69 -6.68
C CYS A 129 -4.66 -1.09 -7.76
#